data_AF-A0AAU6Q904-F1
#
_entry.id   AF-A0AAU6Q904-F1
#
_cell.length_a   1.000
_cell.length_b   1.000
_cell.length_c   1.000
_cell.angle_alpha   90.00
_cell.angle_beta   90.00
_cell.angle_gamma   90.00
#
_symmetry.space_group_name_H-M   'P 1'
#
loop_
_entity.id
_entity.type
_entity.pdbx_description
1 polymer ?
#
loop_
_entity_poly.entity_id
_entity_poly.type
_entity_poly.pdbx_seq_one_letter_code
_entity_poly.pdbx_strand_id
1 'polypeptide(L)'
;MVRVGVNAVSTGSQNSLWKRLYGHRGTAQGGGNHRGSIFRLRVGEALQARNGQPCPTWAQGASAPRAVREAESEFEGQVSHTLGQFSVLWLGIPDEPGPQSQRAFLERQCLALLSHIHPETDPPSPGWLGHHAQRAEIRESGFWNSDHVRGSYDPAFLDVLEGYICS
;
A
#
# COMPACT_ATOMS: atom_id res chain seq x y z
N MET A 1 -3.51 -10.80 -4.47
CA MET A 1 -3.30 -9.33 -4.43
C MET A 1 -2.95 -8.95 -2.99
N VAL A 2 -2.05 -7.99 -2.74
CA VAL A 2 -1.61 -7.66 -1.35
C VAL A 2 -1.75 -6.18 -0.99
N ARG A 3 -2.26 -5.35 -1.90
CA ARG A 3 -2.51 -3.92 -1.69
C ARG A 3 -3.50 -3.43 -2.74
N VAL A 4 -4.47 -2.64 -2.31
CA VAL A 4 -5.30 -1.82 -3.21
C VAL A 4 -5.07 -0.35 -2.85
N GLY A 5 -5.03 0.51 -3.86
CA GLY A 5 -4.72 1.91 -3.67
C GLY A 5 -5.32 2.76 -4.76
N VAL A 6 -5.81 3.94 -4.37
CA VAL A 6 -6.30 4.97 -5.30
C VAL A 6 -5.38 6.19 -5.32
N ASN A 7 -5.44 6.95 -6.41
CA ASN A 7 -4.85 8.28 -6.52
C ASN A 7 -5.96 9.32 -6.73
N ALA A 8 -5.65 10.58 -6.40
CA ALA A 8 -6.50 11.74 -6.67
C ALA A 8 -7.97 11.60 -6.22
N VAL A 9 -8.20 11.24 -4.96
CA VAL A 9 -9.55 11.21 -4.37
C VAL A 9 -10.00 12.56 -3.81
N SER A 10 -9.07 13.49 -3.59
CA SER A 10 -9.39 14.84 -3.10
C SER A 10 -9.44 15.84 -4.24
N THR A 11 -10.44 16.72 -4.23
CA THR A 11 -10.60 17.81 -5.20
C THR A 11 -9.31 18.64 -5.30
N GLY A 12 -8.84 18.89 -6.52
CA GLY A 12 -7.60 19.66 -6.78
C GLY A 12 -6.28 18.90 -6.54
N SER A 13 -6.32 17.59 -6.26
CA SER A 13 -5.11 16.79 -6.07
C SER A 13 -4.20 16.78 -7.31
N GLN A 14 -3.00 17.35 -7.18
CA GLN A 14 -1.94 17.31 -8.19
C GLN A 14 -1.10 16.02 -8.17
N ASN A 15 -1.48 15.03 -7.34
CA ASN A 15 -0.77 13.76 -7.27
C ASN A 15 -1.25 12.78 -8.34
N SER A 16 -0.44 12.66 -9.41
CA SER A 16 -0.63 11.65 -10.44
C SER A 16 -0.37 10.23 -9.92
N LEU A 17 -0.95 9.24 -10.59
CA LEU A 17 -0.68 7.82 -10.36
C LEU A 17 0.83 7.53 -10.40
N TRP A 18 1.53 8.01 -11.43
CA TRP A 18 2.97 7.81 -11.60
C TRP A 18 3.80 8.38 -10.46
N LYS A 19 3.48 9.59 -9.98
CA LYS A 19 4.17 10.20 -8.84
C LYS A 19 3.99 9.36 -7.57
N ARG A 20 2.79 8.82 -7.36
CA ARG A 20 2.48 7.93 -6.23
C ARG A 20 3.21 6.59 -6.32
N LEU A 21 3.19 5.96 -7.49
CA LEU A 21 3.93 4.71 -7.76
C LEU A 21 5.43 4.91 -7.58
N TYR A 22 6.00 6.02 -8.08
CA TYR A 22 7.40 6.36 -7.88
C TYR A 22 7.74 6.53 -6.39
N GLY A 23 6.89 7.23 -5.63
CA GLY A 23 7.04 7.37 -4.18
C GLY A 23 7.07 6.02 -3.46
N HIS A 24 6.25 5.04 -3.89
CA HIS A 24 6.22 3.70 -3.32
C HIS A 24 7.36 2.80 -3.80
N ARG A 25 7.70 2.79 -5.09
CA ARG A 25 8.77 1.96 -5.65
C ARG A 25 10.15 2.44 -5.17
N GLY A 26 10.32 3.75 -5.07
CA GLY A 26 11.63 4.33 -4.80
C GLY A 26 12.48 4.42 -6.06
N THR A 27 13.76 4.74 -5.87
CA THR A 27 14.73 4.94 -6.95
C THR A 27 15.53 3.67 -7.20
N ALA A 28 16.13 3.54 -8.38
CA ALA A 28 17.04 2.44 -8.69
C ALA A 28 18.28 2.39 -7.77
N GLN A 29 18.60 3.51 -7.10
CA GLN A 29 19.70 3.65 -6.16
C GLN A 29 19.30 3.27 -4.71
N GLY A 30 18.08 2.76 -4.50
CA GLY A 30 17.62 2.31 -3.19
C GLY A 30 17.00 3.40 -2.30
N GLY A 31 16.76 4.60 -2.82
CA GLY A 31 16.09 5.67 -2.08
C GLY A 31 14.57 5.62 -2.17
N GLY A 32 13.87 6.33 -1.29
CA GLY A 32 12.42 6.46 -1.36
C GLY A 32 11.84 7.44 -0.35
N ASN A 33 10.50 7.45 -0.24
CA ASN A 33 9.77 8.40 0.59
C ASN A 33 9.15 7.73 1.82
N HIS A 34 9.96 7.07 2.66
CA HIS A 34 9.44 6.33 3.81
C HIS A 34 8.69 7.21 4.83
N ARG A 35 9.09 8.48 4.99
CA ARG A 35 8.38 9.45 5.86
C ARG A 35 7.05 9.93 5.29
N GLY A 36 6.89 9.96 3.96
CA GLY A 36 5.65 10.36 3.30
C GLY A 36 4.79 9.20 2.80
N SER A 37 5.20 7.95 3.04
CA SER A 37 4.55 6.76 2.50
C SER A 37 4.25 5.76 3.59
N ILE A 38 2.99 5.69 4.00
CA ILE A 38 2.53 4.69 4.96
C ILE A 38 2.86 3.26 4.52
N PHE A 39 2.82 2.99 3.21
CA PHE A 39 3.14 1.67 2.69
C PHE A 39 4.61 1.29 2.96
N ARG A 40 5.54 2.21 2.71
CA ARG A 40 6.97 2.00 2.99
C ARG A 40 7.23 1.88 4.49
N LEU A 41 6.57 2.71 5.30
CA LEU A 41 6.62 2.59 6.77
C LEU A 41 6.27 1.16 7.19
N ARG A 42 5.11 0.64 6.77
CA ARG A 42 4.63 -0.70 7.16
C ARG A 42 5.54 -1.83 6.68
N VAL A 43 6.05 -1.73 5.46
CA VAL A 43 7.01 -2.72 4.93
C VAL A 43 8.32 -2.67 5.71
N GLY A 44 8.83 -1.48 6.03
CA GLY A 44 10.03 -1.33 6.86
C GLY A 44 9.83 -1.90 8.26
N GLU A 45 8.74 -1.57 8.95
CA GLU A 45 8.42 -2.14 10.27
C GLU A 45 8.38 -3.68 10.25
N ALA A 46 7.79 -4.27 9.20
CA ALA A 46 7.74 -5.72 9.03
C ALA A 46 9.13 -6.33 8.73
N LEU A 47 9.97 -5.64 7.95
CA LEU A 47 11.35 -6.07 7.70
C LEU A 47 12.18 -6.05 8.99
N GLN A 48 12.05 -5.01 9.81
CA GLN A 48 12.72 -4.93 11.12
C GLN A 48 12.31 -6.11 12.00
N ALA A 49 11.00 -6.40 12.06
CA ALA A 49 10.46 -7.50 12.86
C ALA A 49 10.92 -8.88 12.37
N ARG A 50 10.99 -9.10 11.05
CA ARG A 50 11.45 -10.37 10.46
C ARG A 50 12.95 -10.59 10.62
N ASN A 51 13.75 -9.56 10.32
CA ASN A 51 15.21 -9.69 10.24
C ASN A 51 15.92 -9.41 11.57
N GLY A 52 15.22 -8.86 12.58
CA GLY A 52 15.84 -8.41 13.82
C GLY A 52 16.81 -7.24 13.63
N GLN A 53 16.65 -6.46 12.56
CA GLN A 53 17.51 -5.31 12.23
C GLN A 53 16.84 -4.01 12.70
N PRO A 54 17.29 -3.39 13.81
CA PRO A 54 16.69 -2.16 14.29
C PRO A 54 17.12 -0.96 13.44
N CYS A 55 16.15 -0.21 12.93
CA CYS A 55 16.35 1.15 12.44
C CYS A 55 15.50 2.08 13.34
N PRO A 56 16.04 2.57 14.47
CA PRO A 56 15.24 3.22 15.49
C PRO A 56 14.51 4.46 14.98
N THR A 57 15.14 5.24 14.09
CA THR A 57 14.60 6.50 13.57
C THR A 57 13.67 6.31 12.37
N TRP A 58 13.43 5.07 11.95
CA TRP A 58 12.69 4.75 10.73
C TRP A 58 11.35 5.48 10.65
N ALA A 59 11.21 6.32 9.62
CA ALA A 59 10.00 7.08 9.32
C ALA A 59 9.48 7.94 10.48
N GLN A 60 10.33 8.29 11.44
CA GLN A 60 9.96 9.22 12.50
C GLN A 60 9.91 10.64 11.95
N GLY A 61 8.77 11.30 12.17
CA GLY A 61 8.52 12.68 11.77
C GLY A 61 8.38 12.87 10.25
N ALA A 62 7.97 14.08 9.86
CA ALA A 62 7.84 14.45 8.44
C ALA A 62 9.21 14.75 7.78
N SER A 63 10.23 15.08 8.57
CA SER A 63 11.58 15.40 8.10
C SER A 63 12.62 14.95 9.12
N ALA A 64 13.89 14.88 8.69
CA ALA A 64 15.00 14.52 9.57
C ALA A 64 16.32 15.19 9.15
N PRO A 65 17.26 15.43 10.09
CA PRO A 65 18.60 15.90 9.79
C PRO A 65 19.33 14.99 8.79
N ARG A 66 20.34 15.52 8.11
CA ARG A 66 21.13 14.77 7.12
C ARG A 66 21.74 13.48 7.70
N ALA A 67 22.34 13.56 8.89
CA ALA A 67 22.95 12.40 9.55
C ALA A 67 21.95 11.25 9.79
N VAL A 68 20.70 11.56 10.17
CA VAL A 68 19.64 10.55 10.36
C VAL A 68 19.26 9.91 9.02
N ARG A 69 19.09 10.72 7.97
CA ARG A 69 18.77 10.22 6.62
C ARG A 69 19.88 9.34 6.05
N GLU A 70 21.15 9.67 6.32
CA GLU A 70 22.30 8.87 5.92
C GLU A 70 22.33 7.53 6.68
N ALA A 71 22.05 7.54 7.99
CA ALA A 71 21.96 6.32 8.80
C ALA A 71 20.82 5.38 8.37
N GLU A 72 19.72 5.93 7.83
CA GLU A 72 18.58 5.16 7.32
C GLU A 72 18.76 4.66 5.89
N SER A 73 19.74 5.20 5.15
CA SER A 73 19.87 5.01 3.70
C SER A 73 20.01 3.53 3.31
N GLU A 74 20.79 2.75 4.05
CA GLU A 74 20.94 1.32 3.79
C GLU A 74 19.61 0.58 3.98
N PHE A 75 18.89 0.90 5.06
CA PHE A 75 17.61 0.26 5.37
C PHE A 75 16.52 0.67 4.37
N GLU A 76 16.49 1.94 3.94
CA GLU A 76 15.66 2.42 2.83
C GLU A 76 15.92 1.63 1.54
N GLY A 77 17.17 1.26 1.29
CA GLY A 77 17.58 0.40 0.17
C GLY A 77 16.91 -0.97 0.21
N GLN A 78 16.86 -1.59 1.39
CA GLN A 78 16.21 -2.89 1.58
C GLN A 78 14.69 -2.80 1.40
N VAL A 79 14.06 -1.73 1.89
CA VAL A 79 12.64 -1.46 1.67
C VAL A 79 12.35 -1.23 0.19
N SER A 80 13.18 -0.44 -0.50
CA SER A 80 13.07 -0.20 -1.94
C SER A 80 13.19 -1.48 -2.74
N HIS A 81 14.17 -2.33 -2.40
CA HIS A 81 14.35 -3.63 -3.05
C HIS A 81 13.11 -4.50 -2.90
N THR A 82 12.57 -4.59 -1.68
CA THR A 82 11.35 -5.36 -1.39
C THR A 82 10.15 -4.85 -2.20
N LEU A 83 9.91 -3.54 -2.20
CA LEU A 83 8.80 -2.94 -2.96
C LEU A 83 9.00 -3.02 -4.48
N GLY A 84 10.25 -3.05 -4.93
CA GLY A 84 10.60 -3.24 -6.34
C GLY A 84 10.20 -4.61 -6.92
N GLN A 85 9.98 -5.60 -6.06
CA GLN A 85 9.53 -6.95 -6.46
C GLN A 85 8.02 -7.03 -6.74
N PHE A 86 7.25 -5.98 -6.43
CA PHE A 86 5.81 -6.00 -6.56
C PHE A 86 5.40 -5.71 -8.01
N SER A 87 4.46 -6.51 -8.52
CA SER A 87 3.76 -6.20 -9.77
C SER A 87 2.58 -5.26 -9.49
N VAL A 88 2.31 -4.35 -10.43
CA VAL A 88 1.21 -3.39 -10.33
C VAL A 88 0.26 -3.61 -11.50
N LEU A 89 -1.01 -3.79 -11.17
CA LEU A 89 -2.13 -3.66 -12.10
C LEU A 89 -2.79 -2.30 -11.85
N TRP A 90 -3.17 -1.59 -12.91
CA TRP A 90 -3.90 -0.33 -12.81
C TRP A 90 -5.16 -0.39 -13.65
N LEU A 91 -6.22 0.25 -13.15
CA LEU A 91 -7.51 0.38 -13.82
C LEU A 91 -7.80 1.87 -14.00
N GLY A 92 -8.04 2.29 -15.24
CA GLY A 92 -8.38 3.68 -15.55
C GLY A 92 -9.85 3.94 -15.25
N ILE A 93 -10.13 4.77 -14.24
CA ILE A 93 -11.48 5.24 -13.93
C ILE A 93 -11.52 6.75 -14.22
N PRO A 94 -12.09 7.17 -15.37
CA PRO A 94 -12.03 8.56 -15.85
C PRO A 94 -13.10 9.43 -15.17
N ASP A 95 -13.11 9.46 -13.84
CA ASP A 95 -14.02 10.28 -13.04
C ASP A 95 -13.30 11.45 -12.34
N GLU A 96 -14.07 12.50 -12.02
CA GLU A 96 -13.54 13.68 -11.37
C GLU A 96 -13.04 13.39 -9.94
N PRO A 97 -11.87 13.91 -9.54
CA PRO A 97 -11.41 13.86 -8.15
C PRO A 97 -12.39 14.49 -7.17
N GLY A 98 -12.90 13.70 -6.23
CA GLY A 98 -13.74 14.20 -5.15
C GLY A 98 -14.42 13.08 -4.35
N PRO A 99 -15.26 13.44 -3.37
CA PRO A 99 -15.98 12.48 -2.53
C PRO A 99 -16.91 11.55 -3.30
N GLN A 100 -17.35 11.97 -4.48
CA GLN A 100 -18.19 11.19 -5.40
C GLN A 100 -17.38 10.29 -6.34
N SER A 101 -16.05 10.28 -6.24
CA SER A 101 -15.20 9.47 -7.09
C SER A 101 -15.45 7.98 -6.84
N GLN A 102 -15.72 7.25 -7.91
CA GLN A 102 -15.90 5.79 -7.88
C GLN A 102 -14.63 5.06 -7.48
N ARG A 103 -13.45 5.69 -7.64
CA ARG A 103 -12.17 5.11 -7.21
C ARG A 103 -12.19 4.67 -5.75
N ALA A 104 -12.63 5.55 -4.85
CA ALA A 104 -12.68 5.25 -3.41
C ALA A 104 -13.75 4.20 -3.07
N PHE A 105 -14.87 4.21 -3.79
CA PHE A 105 -15.88 3.17 -3.68
C PHE A 105 -15.30 1.81 -4.07
N LEU A 106 -14.75 1.68 -5.28
CA LEU A 106 -14.17 0.43 -5.78
C LEU A 106 -13.01 -0.07 -4.91
N GLU A 107 -12.14 0.82 -4.42
CA GLU A 107 -11.06 0.46 -3.48
C GLU A 107 -11.61 -0.23 -2.23
N ARG A 108 -12.62 0.37 -1.59
CA ARG A 108 -13.25 -0.19 -0.39
C ARG A 108 -13.89 -1.54 -0.65
N GLN A 109 -14.62 -1.67 -1.75
CA GLN A 109 -15.32 -2.92 -2.09
C GLN A 109 -14.33 -4.03 -2.43
N CYS A 110 -13.27 -3.73 -3.20
CA CYS A 110 -12.19 -4.68 -3.50
C CYS A 110 -11.44 -5.13 -2.24
N LEU A 111 -11.13 -4.20 -1.33
CA LEU A 111 -10.49 -4.54 -0.05
C LEU A 111 -11.38 -5.44 0.81
N ALA A 112 -12.69 -5.14 0.88
CA ALA A 112 -13.63 -5.96 1.63
C ALA A 112 -13.83 -7.35 1.03
N LEU A 113 -13.94 -7.46 -0.31
CA LEU A 113 -14.11 -8.73 -1.02
C LEU A 113 -12.87 -9.63 -0.89
N LEU A 114 -11.68 -9.08 -1.08
CA LEU A 114 -10.46 -9.88 -1.22
C LEU A 114 -9.76 -10.17 0.12
N SER A 115 -10.18 -9.52 1.21
CA SER A 115 -9.54 -9.62 2.52
C SER A 115 -9.63 -11.02 3.11
N HIS A 116 -8.50 -11.53 3.59
CA HIS A 116 -8.37 -12.81 4.27
C HIS A 116 -9.01 -12.91 5.66
N ILE A 117 -9.71 -11.86 6.08
CA ILE A 117 -10.49 -11.90 7.33
C ILE A 117 -11.71 -12.82 7.17
N HIS A 118 -12.19 -13.01 5.94
CA HIS A 118 -13.30 -13.89 5.62
C HIS A 118 -12.77 -15.29 5.22
N PRO A 119 -13.25 -16.39 5.82
CA PRO A 119 -12.70 -17.74 5.64
C PRO A 119 -12.70 -18.25 4.18
N GLU A 120 -13.64 -17.75 3.38
CA GLU A 120 -13.82 -18.09 1.97
C GLU A 120 -12.77 -17.52 1.00
N THR A 121 -11.79 -16.74 1.49
CA THR A 121 -10.76 -16.11 0.65
C THR A 121 -9.41 -16.81 0.77
N ASP A 122 -8.60 -16.72 -0.28
CA ASP A 122 -7.27 -17.35 -0.30
C ASP A 122 -6.33 -16.74 0.75
N PRO A 123 -5.63 -17.56 1.55
CA PRO A 123 -4.65 -17.07 2.51
C PRO A 123 -3.46 -16.41 1.80
N PRO A 124 -2.83 -15.40 2.42
CA PRO A 124 -1.56 -14.88 1.94
C PRO A 124 -0.49 -15.98 1.93
N SER A 125 0.43 -15.92 0.96
CA SER A 125 1.51 -16.90 0.85
C SER A 125 2.27 -17.10 2.18
N PRO A 126 2.73 -18.31 2.51
CA PRO A 126 3.44 -18.56 3.77
C PRO A 126 4.68 -17.67 3.98
N GLY A 127 5.38 -17.33 2.89
CA GLY A 127 6.55 -16.43 2.91
C GLY A 127 6.22 -14.94 2.84
N TRP A 128 4.95 -14.54 2.94
CA TRP A 128 4.54 -13.16 2.83
C TRP A 128 5.07 -12.33 4.01
N LEU A 129 5.82 -11.26 3.71
CA LEU A 129 6.41 -10.38 4.72
C LEU A 129 5.36 -9.76 5.66
N GLY A 130 4.12 -9.58 5.20
CA GLY A 130 3.03 -9.00 5.99
C GLY A 130 2.71 -9.78 7.27
N HIS A 131 3.08 -11.05 7.37
CA HIS A 131 2.99 -11.84 8.62
C HIS A 131 3.75 -11.22 9.80
N HIS A 132 4.79 -10.43 9.51
CA HIS A 132 5.60 -9.73 10.51
C HIS A 132 5.18 -8.27 10.73
N ALA A 133 4.11 -7.80 10.07
CA ALA A 133 3.64 -6.43 10.26
C ALA A 133 3.18 -6.19 11.69
N GLN A 134 3.43 -5.00 12.23
CA GLN A 134 3.01 -4.66 13.60
C GLN A 134 1.49 -4.58 13.75
N ARG A 135 0.78 -4.17 12.69
CA ARG A 135 -0.68 -4.05 12.67
C ARG A 135 -1.36 -5.39 12.45
N ALA A 136 -2.32 -5.71 13.31
CA ALA A 136 -3.11 -6.93 13.22
C ALA A 136 -3.94 -6.97 11.93
N GLU A 137 -4.48 -5.82 11.52
CA GLU A 137 -5.28 -5.70 10.30
C GLU A 137 -4.49 -6.13 9.06
N ILE A 138 -3.19 -5.84 9.01
CA ILE A 138 -2.33 -6.27 7.90
C ILE A 138 -2.11 -7.78 7.94
N ARG A 139 -1.76 -8.32 9.11
CA ARG A 139 -1.51 -9.76 9.27
C ARG A 139 -2.73 -10.60 8.95
N GLU A 140 -3.89 -10.19 9.45
CA GLU A 140 -5.15 -10.94 9.34
C GLU A 140 -5.77 -10.82 7.94
N SER A 141 -5.67 -9.66 7.29
CA SER A 141 -6.32 -9.45 5.98
C SER A 141 -5.52 -9.94 4.78
N GLY A 142 -4.22 -10.18 4.91
CA GLY A 142 -3.40 -10.41 3.72
C GLY A 142 -3.11 -9.15 2.89
N PHE A 143 -3.48 -7.96 3.38
CA PHE A 143 -3.24 -6.68 2.71
C PHE A 143 -2.32 -5.73 3.48
N TRP A 144 -1.53 -4.95 2.76
CA TRP A 144 -0.80 -3.79 3.28
C TRP A 144 -1.71 -2.57 3.54
N ASN A 145 -3.04 -2.75 3.48
CA ASN A 145 -4.05 -1.79 3.86
C ASN A 145 -4.49 -2.12 5.30
N SER A 146 -4.76 -1.10 6.11
CA SER A 146 -5.38 -1.30 7.43
C SER A 146 -6.86 -0.91 7.44
N ASP A 147 -7.23 0.03 6.58
CA ASP A 147 -8.59 0.50 6.46
C ASP A 147 -9.40 -0.41 5.53
N HIS A 148 -10.69 -0.53 5.81
CA HIS A 148 -11.71 -1.22 4.98
C HIS A 148 -11.55 -2.74 4.81
N VAL A 149 -10.44 -3.35 5.25
CA VAL A 149 -10.20 -4.79 5.16
C VAL A 149 -11.16 -5.65 6.00
N ARG A 150 -11.81 -5.06 7.01
CA ARG A 150 -12.87 -5.70 7.83
C ARG A 150 -14.29 -5.37 7.35
N GLY A 151 -14.41 -4.66 6.24
CA GLY A 151 -15.70 -4.26 5.70
C GLY A 151 -16.48 -5.43 5.10
N SER A 152 -17.78 -5.21 4.90
CA SER A 152 -18.58 -5.98 3.96
C SER A 152 -18.52 -5.32 2.58
N TYR A 153 -18.59 -6.13 1.52
CA TYR A 153 -18.80 -5.64 0.17
C TYR A 153 -20.27 -5.83 -0.24
N ASP A 154 -20.71 -5.03 -1.20
CA ASP A 154 -22.01 -5.13 -1.87
C ASP A 154 -21.75 -5.77 -3.23
N PRO A 155 -22.26 -6.98 -3.53
CA PRO A 155 -22.03 -7.70 -4.79
C PRO A 155 -22.30 -6.88 -6.05
N ALA A 156 -23.22 -5.92 -6.01
CA ALA A 156 -23.52 -5.04 -7.16
C ALA A 156 -22.31 -4.20 -7.62
N PHE A 157 -21.27 -4.08 -6.78
CA PHE A 157 -20.03 -3.41 -7.18
C PHE A 157 -19.28 -4.14 -8.29
N LEU A 158 -19.51 -5.44 -8.47
CA LEU A 158 -18.85 -6.23 -9.52
C LEU A 158 -19.29 -5.76 -10.90
N ASP A 159 -20.56 -5.39 -11.08
CA ASP A 159 -21.08 -4.83 -12.32
C ASP A 159 -20.42 -3.48 -12.63
N VAL A 160 -20.19 -2.66 -11.58
CA VAL A 160 -19.48 -1.38 -11.71
C VAL A 160 -18.02 -1.61 -12.10
N LEU A 161 -17.36 -2.60 -11.49
CA LEU A 161 -15.98 -2.94 -11.80
C LEU A 161 -15.82 -3.48 -13.23
N GLU A 162 -16.72 -4.38 -13.64
CA GLU A 162 -16.75 -4.95 -15.00
C GLU A 162 -16.90 -3.86 -16.06
N GLY A 163 -17.76 -2.86 -15.81
CA GLY A 163 -17.95 -1.72 -16.71
C GLY A 163 -16.66 -0.95 -17.03
N TYR A 164 -15.66 -0.97 -16.15
CA TYR A 164 -14.35 -0.33 -16.38
C TYR A 164 -13.28 -1.28 -16.94
N ILE A 165 -13.46 -2.60 -16.81
CA ILE A 165 -12.52 -3.60 -17.34
C ILE A 165 -12.81 -3.86 -18.83
N CYS A 166 -14.08 -3.89 -19.22
CA CYS A 166 -14.54 -4.22 -20.57
C CYS A 166 -14.65 -3.00 -21.50
N SER A 167 -14.30 -1.80 -21.03
CA SER A 167 -14.35 -0.54 -21.79
C SER A 167 -13.12 -0.29 -22.65
#